data_AF-A0A952BJA8-F1
#
_entry.id   AF-A0A952BJA8-F1
#
_cell.length_a   1.000
_cell.length_b   1.000
_cell.length_c   1.000
_cell.angle_alpha   90.00
_cell.angle_beta   90.00
_cell.angle_gamma   90.00
#
_symmetry.space_group_name_H-M   'P 1'
#
loop_
_entity.id
_entity.type
_entity.pdbx_description
1 polymer ?
#
loop_
_entity_poly.entity_id
_entity_poly.type
_entity_poly.pdbx_seq_one_letter_code
_entity_poly.pdbx_strand_id
1 'polypeptide(L)'
;MSGYTSDQLERIKHAVAQAREAMRHARRYEAIVFAQAFIASGGIQIPGQSVTDPMQERVARSVLASLRDQRHASDDATVRREIKRAYEEARWVSAAQSDRVVGFLLQLGPGAVGFPGCRELLGRNHGLGAAVFPKAQIVVLPPECVDYEFIPVLEDEVEQ
;
A
#
# COMPACT_ATOMS: atom_id res chain seq x y z
N MET A 1 -11.35 16.19 -3.76
CA MET A 1 -11.37 14.78 -4.16
C MET A 1 -12.01 13.98 -3.05
N SER A 2 -12.85 13.00 -3.37
CA SER A 2 -13.50 12.16 -2.35
C SER A 2 -12.51 11.14 -1.82
N GLY A 3 -12.41 11.01 -0.50
CA GLY A 3 -11.61 9.97 0.15
C GLY A 3 -12.32 8.60 0.11
N TYR A 4 -11.65 7.58 0.63
CA TYR A 4 -12.29 6.29 0.88
C TYR A 4 -13.34 6.42 2.00
N THR A 5 -14.47 5.73 1.85
CA THR A 5 -15.41 5.56 2.97
C THR A 5 -14.85 4.58 4.00
N SER A 6 -15.42 4.55 5.22
CA SER A 6 -15.02 3.59 6.25
C SER A 6 -15.10 2.13 5.77
N ASP A 7 -16.18 1.77 5.08
CA ASP A 7 -16.35 0.41 4.54
C ASP A 7 -15.29 0.08 3.48
N GLN A 8 -14.91 1.06 2.64
CA GLN A 8 -13.84 0.88 1.66
C GLN A 8 -12.50 0.69 2.35
N LEU A 9 -12.20 1.47 3.40
CA LEU A 9 -10.98 1.32 4.19
C LEU A 9 -10.88 -0.06 4.82
N GLU A 10 -11.96 -0.58 5.40
CA GLU A 10 -11.96 -1.92 6.01
C GLU A 10 -11.78 -3.02 4.97
N ARG A 11 -12.43 -2.91 3.79
CA ARG A 11 -12.21 -3.86 2.68
C ARG A 11 -10.76 -3.84 2.19
N ILE A 12 -10.15 -2.67 2.04
CA ILE A 12 -8.74 -2.55 1.65
C ILE A 12 -7.86 -3.20 2.72
N LYS A 13 -8.05 -2.87 4.00
CA LYS A 13 -7.25 -3.43 5.09
C LYS A 13 -7.35 -4.96 5.14
N HIS A 14 -8.56 -5.50 5.04
CA HIS A 14 -8.78 -6.93 4.99
C HIS A 14 -8.04 -7.57 3.81
N ALA A 15 -8.19 -7.01 2.59
CA ALA A 15 -7.51 -7.54 1.41
C ALA A 15 -5.98 -7.43 1.50
N VAL A 16 -5.43 -6.37 2.10
CA VAL A 16 -3.98 -6.26 2.37
C VAL A 16 -3.55 -7.36 3.32
N ALA A 17 -4.27 -7.59 4.42
CA ALA A 17 -3.95 -8.64 5.39
C ALA A 17 -3.88 -10.02 4.71
N GLN A 18 -4.90 -10.37 3.92
CA GLN A 18 -4.94 -11.63 3.17
C GLN A 18 -3.79 -11.76 2.16
N ALA A 19 -3.49 -10.68 1.43
CA ALA A 19 -2.43 -10.68 0.44
C ALA A 19 -1.03 -10.80 1.07
N ARG A 20 -0.79 -10.11 2.20
CA ARG A 20 0.46 -10.26 2.97
C ARG A 20 0.64 -11.69 3.46
N GLU A 21 -0.43 -12.29 3.99
CA GLU A 21 -0.39 -13.66 4.49
C GLU A 21 -0.15 -14.68 3.37
N ALA A 22 -0.81 -14.51 2.22
CA ALA A 22 -0.57 -15.33 1.04
C ALA A 22 0.90 -15.28 0.58
N MET A 23 1.52 -14.09 0.56
CA MET A 23 2.95 -13.95 0.23
C MET A 23 3.86 -14.66 1.23
N ARG A 24 3.58 -14.56 2.54
CA ARG A 24 4.35 -15.24 3.58
C ARG A 24 4.26 -16.76 3.45
N HIS A 25 3.05 -17.29 3.28
CA HIS A 25 2.84 -18.73 3.06
C HIS A 25 3.54 -19.25 1.81
N ALA A 26 3.46 -18.50 0.70
CA ALA A 26 4.11 -18.87 -0.54
C ALA A 26 5.63 -18.63 -0.55
N ARG A 27 6.16 -17.85 0.42
CA ARG A 27 7.53 -17.31 0.43
C ARG A 27 7.89 -16.61 -0.89
N ARG A 28 6.93 -15.89 -1.47
CA ARG A 28 7.09 -15.12 -2.70
C ARG A 28 6.67 -13.70 -2.48
N TYR A 29 7.64 -12.79 -2.54
CA TYR A 29 7.46 -11.37 -2.22
C TYR A 29 7.52 -10.52 -3.50
N GLU A 30 6.76 -10.93 -4.50
CA GLU A 30 6.67 -10.24 -5.79
C GLU A 30 5.38 -9.40 -5.82
N ALA A 31 5.44 -8.19 -6.39
CA ALA A 31 4.28 -7.30 -6.49
C ALA A 31 3.07 -7.96 -7.17
N ILE A 32 3.32 -8.82 -8.18
CA ILE A 32 2.25 -9.56 -8.86
C ILE A 32 1.54 -10.58 -7.95
N VAL A 33 2.26 -11.23 -7.04
CA VAL A 33 1.69 -12.20 -6.08
C VAL A 33 0.80 -11.45 -5.09
N PHE A 34 1.27 -10.31 -4.56
CA PHE A 34 0.42 -9.44 -3.74
C PHE A 34 -0.85 -9.04 -4.50
N ALA A 35 -0.70 -8.48 -5.71
CA ALA A 35 -1.82 -7.94 -6.47
C ALA A 35 -2.89 -8.99 -6.76
N GLN A 36 -2.49 -10.22 -7.09
CA GLN A 36 -3.42 -11.34 -7.31
C GLN A 36 -4.27 -11.65 -6.07
N ALA A 37 -3.63 -11.82 -4.91
CA ALA A 37 -4.33 -12.12 -3.65
C ALA A 37 -5.19 -10.95 -3.16
N PHE A 38 -4.69 -9.72 -3.34
CA PHE A 38 -5.41 -8.49 -2.99
C PHE A 38 -6.68 -8.32 -3.83
N ILE A 39 -6.58 -8.51 -5.14
CA ILE A 39 -7.73 -8.46 -6.07
C ILE A 39 -8.73 -9.57 -5.75
N ALA A 40 -8.27 -10.81 -5.55
CA ALA A 40 -9.14 -11.94 -5.21
C ALA A 40 -9.90 -11.71 -3.89
N SER A 41 -9.34 -10.92 -2.97
CA SER A 41 -9.96 -10.54 -1.69
C SER A 41 -10.82 -9.27 -1.79
N GLY A 42 -11.08 -8.74 -3.00
CA GLY A 42 -11.90 -7.55 -3.21
C GLY A 42 -11.23 -6.23 -2.82
N GLY A 43 -9.90 -6.16 -2.84
CA GLY A 43 -9.13 -5.01 -2.37
C GLY A 43 -9.22 -3.75 -3.25
N ILE A 44 -9.59 -3.89 -4.53
CA ILE A 44 -9.71 -2.75 -5.45
C ILE A 44 -10.91 -1.89 -5.04
N GLN A 45 -10.68 -0.69 -4.52
CA GLN A 45 -11.72 0.25 -4.14
C GLN A 45 -11.53 1.59 -4.86
N ILE A 46 -12.64 2.22 -5.24
CA ILE A 46 -12.64 3.50 -5.96
C ILE A 46 -13.16 4.58 -5.01
N PRO A 47 -12.34 5.58 -4.66
CA PRO A 47 -12.66 6.52 -3.59
C PRO A 47 -14.02 7.20 -3.76
N GLY A 48 -14.87 7.08 -2.74
CA GLY A 48 -16.18 7.73 -2.69
C GLY A 48 -17.22 7.19 -3.68
N GLN A 49 -16.91 6.13 -4.43
CA GLN A 49 -17.85 5.51 -5.36
C GLN A 49 -18.35 4.18 -4.83
N SER A 50 -19.67 3.97 -4.90
CA SER A 50 -20.25 2.66 -4.69
C SER A 50 -19.66 1.69 -5.72
N VAL A 51 -19.28 0.52 -5.24
CA VAL A 51 -18.65 -0.51 -6.03
C VAL A 51 -19.62 -0.95 -7.13
N THR A 52 -19.19 -0.82 -8.39
CA THR A 52 -19.78 -1.56 -9.50
C THR A 52 -18.73 -2.52 -10.02
N ASP A 53 -19.11 -3.80 -10.17
CA ASP A 53 -18.20 -4.87 -10.59
C ASP A 53 -17.42 -4.53 -11.88
N PRO A 54 -18.02 -3.92 -12.93
CA PRO A 54 -17.30 -3.68 -14.18
C PRO A 54 -16.09 -2.75 -14.04
N MET A 55 -16.17 -1.75 -13.16
CA MET A 55 -15.11 -0.77 -13.01
C MET A 55 -13.95 -1.34 -12.17
N GLN A 56 -14.25 -2.09 -11.11
CA GLN A 56 -13.24 -2.80 -10.33
C GLN A 56 -12.54 -3.85 -11.19
N GLU A 57 -13.28 -4.61 -11.98
CA GLU A 57 -12.72 -5.61 -12.91
C GLU A 57 -11.80 -4.97 -13.95
N ARG A 58 -12.18 -3.80 -14.50
CA ARG A 58 -11.34 -3.03 -15.42
C ARG A 58 -10.03 -2.64 -14.76
N VAL A 59 -10.08 -2.09 -13.55
CA VAL A 59 -8.87 -1.68 -12.80
C VAL A 59 -8.02 -2.91 -12.46
N ALA A 60 -8.62 -3.97 -11.94
CA ALA A 60 -7.94 -5.22 -11.59
C ALA A 60 -7.18 -5.82 -12.78
N ARG A 61 -7.84 -5.92 -13.95
CA ARG A 61 -7.19 -6.41 -15.17
C ARG A 61 -6.03 -5.53 -15.60
N SER A 62 -6.19 -4.21 -15.56
CA SER A 62 -5.13 -3.26 -15.93
C SER A 62 -3.94 -3.33 -14.99
N VAL A 63 -4.16 -3.46 -13.67
CA VAL A 63 -3.08 -3.63 -12.68
C VAL A 63 -2.30 -4.92 -12.96
N LEU A 64 -3.00 -6.05 -13.13
CA LEU A 64 -2.34 -7.34 -13.39
C LEU A 64 -1.58 -7.35 -14.72
N ALA A 65 -2.15 -6.77 -15.78
CA ALA A 65 -1.46 -6.65 -17.07
C ALA A 65 -0.19 -5.79 -16.94
N SER A 66 -0.28 -4.65 -16.25
CA SER A 66 0.86 -3.75 -16.07
C SER A 66 1.98 -4.41 -15.27
N LEU A 67 1.66 -5.13 -14.19
CA LEU A 67 2.66 -5.87 -13.39
C LEU A 67 3.31 -7.02 -14.16
N ARG A 68 2.54 -7.73 -15.01
CA ARG A 68 3.08 -8.79 -15.89
C ARG A 68 4.07 -8.25 -16.90
N ASP A 69 3.73 -7.11 -17.51
CA ASP A 69 4.56 -6.47 -18.53
C ASP A 69 5.69 -5.61 -17.94
N GLN A 70 5.82 -5.57 -16.62
CA GLN A 70 6.73 -4.68 -15.89
C GLN A 70 6.58 -3.20 -16.29
N ARG A 71 5.35 -2.82 -16.67
CA ARG A 71 4.98 -1.44 -16.98
C ARG A 71 4.56 -0.75 -15.70
N HIS A 72 5.39 0.19 -15.26
CA HIS A 72 5.17 0.92 -14.01
C HIS A 72 4.27 2.16 -14.20
N ALA A 73 3.94 2.51 -15.44
CA ALA A 73 3.18 3.70 -15.79
C ALA A 73 1.80 3.34 -16.37
N SER A 74 0.78 4.04 -15.87
CA SER A 74 -0.58 4.04 -16.43
C SER A 74 -1.10 5.48 -16.41
N ASP A 75 -1.94 5.84 -17.38
CA ASP A 75 -2.60 7.15 -17.37
C ASP A 75 -3.77 7.20 -16.37
N ASP A 76 -4.29 6.03 -15.97
CA ASP A 76 -5.34 5.91 -14.97
C ASP A 76 -4.73 6.00 -13.56
N ALA A 77 -5.07 7.07 -12.83
CA ALA A 77 -4.56 7.34 -11.50
C ALA A 77 -4.89 6.23 -10.48
N THR A 78 -6.04 5.55 -10.63
CA THR A 78 -6.41 4.43 -9.77
C THR A 78 -5.50 3.24 -10.05
N VAL A 79 -5.26 2.92 -11.32
CA VAL A 79 -4.35 1.82 -11.70
C VAL A 79 -2.94 2.10 -11.20
N ARG A 80 -2.40 3.31 -11.38
CA ARG A 80 -1.07 3.68 -10.85
C ARG A 80 -0.96 3.49 -9.34
N ARG A 81 -1.96 3.94 -8.58
CA ARG A 81 -1.97 3.81 -7.13
C ARG A 81 -1.92 2.34 -6.69
N GLU A 82 -2.70 1.48 -7.33
CA GLU A 82 -2.72 0.06 -6.94
C GLU A 82 -1.46 -0.70 -7.40
N ILE A 83 -0.85 -0.31 -8.53
CA ILE A 83 0.50 -0.80 -8.91
C ILE A 83 1.52 -0.41 -7.83
N LYS A 84 1.55 0.88 -7.44
CA LYS A 84 2.46 1.37 -6.39
C LYS A 84 2.23 0.64 -5.06
N ARG A 85 0.97 0.48 -4.64
CA ARG A 85 0.61 -0.33 -3.45
C ARG A 85 1.21 -1.73 -3.53
N ALA A 86 1.07 -2.41 -4.67
CA ALA A 86 1.58 -3.76 -4.83
C ALA A 86 3.10 -3.85 -4.67
N TYR A 87 3.85 -2.89 -5.22
CA TYR A 87 5.31 -2.83 -5.02
C TYR A 87 5.69 -2.53 -3.57
N GLU A 88 5.06 -1.53 -2.96
CA GLU A 88 5.36 -1.14 -1.58
C GLU A 88 5.01 -2.26 -0.59
N GLU A 89 3.90 -2.96 -0.78
CA GLU A 89 3.48 -4.07 0.06
C GLU A 89 4.37 -5.31 -0.10
N ALA A 90 4.81 -5.60 -1.32
CA ALA A 90 5.78 -6.67 -1.57
C ALA A 90 7.13 -6.38 -0.89
N ARG A 91 7.64 -5.15 -1.04
CA ARG A 91 8.86 -4.68 -0.36
C ARG A 91 8.72 -4.73 1.15
N TRP A 92 7.58 -4.25 1.67
CA TRP A 92 7.27 -4.27 3.09
C TRP A 92 7.32 -5.68 3.66
N VAL A 93 6.58 -6.62 3.07
CA VAL A 93 6.52 -7.99 3.58
C VAL A 93 7.87 -8.69 3.48
N SER A 94 8.63 -8.45 2.41
CA SER A 94 9.99 -8.96 2.25
C SER A 94 10.92 -8.44 3.35
N ALA A 95 10.99 -7.12 3.55
CA ALA A 95 11.85 -6.50 4.55
C ALA A 95 11.44 -6.88 5.98
N ALA A 96 10.14 -7.02 6.24
CA ALA A 96 9.61 -7.39 7.55
C ALA A 96 10.03 -8.81 8.00
N GLN A 97 10.53 -9.66 7.10
CA GLN A 97 11.09 -10.98 7.47
C GLN A 97 12.42 -10.86 8.25
N SER A 98 13.12 -9.73 8.12
CA SER A 98 14.35 -9.48 8.86
C SER A 98 14.03 -9.08 10.29
N ASP A 99 14.66 -9.73 11.27
CA ASP A 99 14.54 -9.36 12.69
C ASP A 99 15.17 -7.99 12.97
N ARG A 100 16.12 -7.54 12.13
CA ARG A 100 16.78 -6.24 12.27
C ARG A 100 15.88 -5.06 11.92
N VAL A 101 14.88 -5.27 11.07
CA VAL A 101 13.89 -4.22 10.79
C VAL A 101 13.00 -4.09 12.03
N VAL A 102 12.61 -2.89 12.43
CA VAL A 102 11.67 -2.68 13.57
C VAL A 102 10.37 -2.01 13.13
N GLY A 103 10.42 -1.26 12.03
CA GLY A 103 9.26 -0.63 11.42
C GLY A 103 9.58 -0.08 10.03
N PHE A 104 8.68 0.77 9.55
CA PHE A 104 8.80 1.41 8.25
C PHE A 104 8.49 2.89 8.35
N LEU A 105 9.44 3.72 7.97
CA LEU A 105 9.28 5.16 7.85
C LEU A 105 8.49 5.47 6.57
N LEU A 106 7.38 6.19 6.70
CA LEU A 106 6.70 6.78 5.56
C LEU A 106 7.44 8.04 5.12
N GLN A 107 8.02 8.00 3.93
CA GLN A 107 8.53 9.18 3.25
C GLN A 107 7.53 9.59 2.16
N LEU A 108 7.15 10.86 2.14
CA LEU A 108 6.33 11.45 1.08
C LEU A 108 7.22 12.18 0.08
N GLY A 109 6.99 11.95 -1.21
CA GLY A 109 7.63 12.72 -2.26
C GLY A 109 6.95 14.08 -2.48
N PRO A 110 7.53 14.95 -3.34
CA PRO A 110 7.04 16.30 -3.58
C PRO A 110 5.58 16.33 -4.03
N GLY A 111 5.13 15.30 -4.77
CA GLY A 111 3.75 15.20 -5.25
C GLY A 111 2.74 14.98 -4.13
N ALA A 112 3.11 14.33 -3.02
CA ALA A 112 2.20 14.01 -1.92
C ALA A 112 2.27 15.04 -0.77
N VAL A 113 3.43 15.65 -0.52
CA VAL A 113 3.62 16.66 0.55
C VAL A 113 2.68 17.86 0.43
N GLY A 114 2.26 18.21 -0.80
CA GLY A 114 1.31 19.30 -1.03
C GLY A 114 -0.09 19.05 -0.47
N PHE A 115 -0.45 17.80 -0.15
CA PHE A 115 -1.79 17.44 0.31
C PHE A 115 -1.86 17.35 1.85
N PRO A 116 -2.76 18.10 2.51
CA PRO A 116 -2.89 18.08 3.97
C PRO A 116 -3.12 16.68 4.55
N GLY A 117 -3.98 15.87 3.90
CA GLY A 117 -4.27 14.49 4.34
C GLY A 117 -3.04 13.58 4.32
N CYS A 118 -2.08 13.81 3.42
CA CYS A 118 -0.82 13.07 3.40
C CYS A 118 0.10 13.54 4.51
N ARG A 119 0.24 14.86 4.71
CA ARG A 119 1.11 15.42 5.76
C ARG A 119 0.70 15.02 7.17
N GLU A 120 -0.60 14.87 7.43
CA GLU A 120 -1.09 14.43 8.74
C GLU A 120 -0.50 13.06 9.14
N LEU A 121 -0.22 12.19 8.17
CA LEU A 121 0.38 10.89 8.42
C LEU A 121 1.82 11.00 8.93
N LEU A 122 2.54 12.08 8.59
CA LEU A 122 3.92 12.28 9.03
C LEU A 122 4.01 12.63 10.52
N GLY A 123 2.94 13.18 11.10
CA GLY A 123 2.89 13.51 12.52
C GLY A 123 2.51 12.35 13.43
N ARG A 124 2.14 11.19 12.87
CA ARG A 124 1.70 10.04 13.67
C ARG A 124 2.90 9.34 14.28
N ASN A 125 2.87 9.14 15.60
CA ASN A 125 3.88 8.40 16.33
C ASN A 125 3.26 7.12 16.90
N HIS A 126 3.84 5.98 16.56
CA HIS A 126 3.41 4.65 17.00
C HIS A 126 4.37 4.05 18.05
N GLY A 127 5.15 4.90 18.72
CA GLY A 127 6.19 4.49 19.68
C GLY A 127 7.54 4.17 19.04
N LEU A 128 7.71 4.41 17.74
CA LEU A 128 8.92 4.13 16.96
C LEU A 128 9.51 5.40 16.29
N GLY A 129 9.00 6.57 16.67
CA GLY A 129 9.32 7.83 16.00
C GLY A 129 8.18 8.33 15.09
N ALA A 130 8.30 9.57 14.63
CA ALA A 130 7.33 10.19 13.76
C ALA A 130 7.31 9.51 12.38
N ALA A 131 6.10 9.24 11.86
CA ALA A 131 5.88 8.58 10.58
C ALA A 131 6.42 7.14 10.47
N VAL A 132 6.86 6.54 11.59
CA VAL A 132 7.34 5.15 11.62
C VAL A 132 6.20 4.22 12.04
N PHE A 133 5.92 3.25 11.19
CA PHE A 133 4.83 2.28 11.36
C PHE A 133 5.39 0.90 11.73
N PRO A 134 4.83 0.21 12.75
CA PRO A 134 5.25 -1.14 13.12
C PRO A 134 5.06 -2.14 11.97
N LYS A 135 5.87 -3.20 11.90
CA LYS A 135 5.79 -4.22 10.82
C LYS A 135 4.40 -4.79 10.55
N ALA A 136 3.63 -5.02 11.62
CA ALA A 136 2.30 -5.62 11.54
C ALA A 136 1.22 -4.63 11.08
N GLN A 137 1.51 -3.32 11.12
CA GLN A 137 0.56 -2.28 10.78
C GLN A 137 0.19 -2.34 9.29
N ILE A 138 -1.10 -2.21 9.02
CA ILE A 138 -1.60 -1.98 7.66
C ILE A 138 -1.87 -0.49 7.52
N VAL A 139 -1.20 0.13 6.54
CA VAL A 139 -1.32 1.56 6.26
C VAL A 139 -2.08 1.73 4.95
N VAL A 140 -3.29 2.31 5.04
CA VAL A 140 -4.05 2.69 3.85
C VAL A 140 -3.92 4.20 3.67
N LEU A 141 -3.12 4.60 2.69
CA LEU A 141 -2.91 6.00 2.39
C LEU A 141 -4.15 6.63 1.71
N PRO A 142 -4.42 7.92 1.97
CA PRO A 142 -5.38 8.69 1.20
C PRO A 142 -5.12 8.57 -0.32
N PRO A 143 -6.16 8.56 -1.16
CA PRO A 143 -6.03 8.37 -2.61
C PRO A 143 -5.09 9.34 -3.33
N GLU A 144 -4.96 10.56 -2.79
CA GLU A 144 -4.10 11.63 -3.27
C GLU A 144 -2.62 11.46 -2.91
N CYS A 145 -2.29 10.59 -1.95
CA CYS A 145 -0.91 10.28 -1.59
C CYS A 145 -0.32 9.28 -2.59
N VAL A 146 -0.06 9.76 -3.80
CA VAL A 146 0.40 8.93 -4.93
C VAL A 146 1.92 8.79 -5.02
N ASP A 147 2.65 9.66 -4.31
CA ASP A 147 4.11 9.76 -4.33
C ASP A 147 4.66 9.54 -2.91
N TYR A 148 4.98 8.29 -2.61
CA TYR A 148 5.44 7.87 -1.28
C TYR A 148 6.34 6.65 -1.36
N GLU A 149 7.06 6.40 -0.27
CA GLU A 149 7.85 5.19 -0.07
C GLU A 149 7.83 4.79 1.40
N PHE A 150 7.85 3.48 1.65
CA PHE A 150 8.10 2.94 2.97
C PHE A 150 9.55 2.45 3.07
N ILE A 151 10.34 3.15 3.88
CA ILE A 151 11.74 2.82 4.11
C ILE A 151 11.84 1.93 5.35
N PRO A 152 12.39 0.71 5.26
CA PRO A 152 12.63 -0.12 6.44
C PRO A 152 13.55 0.61 7.41
N VAL A 153 13.14 0.68 8.67
CA VAL A 153 13.96 1.23 9.77
C VAL A 153 14.58 0.07 10.51
N LEU A 154 15.89 0.12 10.71
CA LEU A 154 16.64 -0.89 11.45
C LEU A 154 16.66 -0.57 12.95
N GLU A 155 16.88 -1.59 13.78
CA GLU A 155 16.97 -1.47 15.25
C GLU A 155 18.03 -0.44 15.69
N ASP A 156 19.14 -0.35 14.96
CA ASP A 156 20.24 0.58 15.22
C ASP A 156 19.96 2.04 14.79
N GLU A 157 18.87 2.28 14.05
CA GLU A 157 18.46 3.60 13.59
C GLU A 157 17.39 4.24 14.48
N VAL A 158 16.82 3.50 15.43
CA VAL A 158 15.86 4.04 16.39
C VAL A 158 16.63 4.56 17.60
N GLU A 159 16.78 5.89 17.68
CA GLU A 159 17.27 6.53 18.91
C GLU A 159 16.30 6.22 20.07
N GLN A 160 16.83 5.56 21.12
CA GLN A 160 16.11 5.26 22.36
C GLN A 160 15.95 6.49 23.25
#